data_AF-A0A552F6S7-F1
#
_entry.id   AF-A0A552F6S7-F1
#
_cell.length_a   1.000
_cell.length_b   1.000
_cell.length_c   1.000
_cell.angle_alpha   90.00
_cell.angle_beta   90.00
_cell.angle_gamma   90.00
#
_symmetry.space_group_name_H-M   'P 1'
#
loop_
_entity.id
_entity.type
_entity.pdbx_description
1 polymer ?
#
loop_
_entity_poly.entity_id
_entity_poly.type
_entity_poly.pdbx_seq_one_letter_code
_entity_poly.pdbx_strand_id
1 'polypeptide(L)'
;MSNFDELKAALKDKWLDYYQINQAWIKIFTTATNSWISTPDGGKRPSSHLILGVATALETQLFMWMSPFCVLSNDSHKLVDALGLNFGPEIELEKREEERAKIQEAEAIPLLPETNPHTEYLNQFRN
;
A
#
# COMPACT_ATOMS: atom_id res chain seq x y z
N MET A 1 12.35 14.47 -0.44
CA MET A 1 12.81 13.64 0.69
C MET A 1 14.16 13.05 0.29
N SER A 2 14.79 12.13 1.05
CA SER A 2 15.99 11.47 0.52
C SER A 2 15.58 10.54 -0.64
N ASN A 3 16.46 10.36 -1.64
CA ASN A 3 16.21 9.45 -2.78
C ASN A 3 15.82 8.03 -2.31
N PHE A 4 16.31 7.60 -1.15
CA PHE A 4 15.99 6.28 -0.58
C PHE A 4 14.59 6.20 0.02
N ASP A 5 14.07 7.28 0.62
CA ASP A 5 12.70 7.28 1.16
C ASP A 5 11.66 7.28 0.04
N GLU A 6 11.93 8.03 -1.04
CA GLU A 6 11.11 8.03 -2.26
C GLU A 6 11.10 6.64 -2.92
N LEU A 7 12.26 5.98 -2.97
CA LEU A 7 12.39 4.59 -3.42
C LEU A 7 11.53 3.64 -2.59
N LYS A 8 11.60 3.71 -1.24
CA LYS A 8 10.81 2.85 -0.36
C LYS A 8 9.30 3.05 -0.55
N ALA A 9 8.85 4.30 -0.65
CA ALA A 9 7.44 4.61 -0.89
C ALA A 9 6.97 4.01 -2.22
N ALA A 10 7.71 4.25 -3.30
CA ALA A 10 7.40 3.69 -4.62
C ALA A 10 7.41 2.15 -4.62
N LEU A 11 8.38 1.52 -3.94
CA LEU A 11 8.46 0.07 -3.81
C LEU A 11 7.28 -0.52 -3.05
N LYS A 12 6.89 0.10 -1.93
CA LYS A 12 5.71 -0.31 -1.15
C LYS A 12 4.48 -0.33 -2.04
N ASP A 13 4.28 0.73 -2.83
CA ASP A 13 3.11 0.84 -3.67
C ASP A 13 3.08 -0.21 -4.79
N LYS A 14 4.19 -0.34 -5.51
CA LYS A 14 4.34 -1.34 -6.57
C LYS A 14 4.19 -2.78 -6.04
N TRP A 15 4.74 -3.06 -4.86
CA TRP A 15 4.62 -4.39 -4.25
C TRP A 15 3.17 -4.72 -3.90
N LEU A 16 2.42 -3.77 -3.34
CA LEU A 16 1.01 -3.97 -3.01
C LEU A 16 0.17 -4.19 -4.27
N ASP A 17 0.39 -3.40 -5.32
CA ASP A 17 -0.33 -3.55 -6.58
C ASP A 17 -0.04 -4.91 -7.23
N TYR A 18 1.24 -5.31 -7.25
CA TYR A 18 1.63 -6.64 -7.72
C TYR A 18 0.97 -7.74 -6.90
N TYR A 19 1.03 -7.64 -5.58
CA TYR A 19 0.45 -8.64 -4.68
C TYR A 19 -1.06 -8.75 -4.88
N GLN A 20 -1.79 -7.64 -5.02
CA GLN A 20 -3.23 -7.64 -5.24
C GLN A 20 -3.60 -8.38 -6.53
N ILE A 21 -2.88 -8.12 -7.63
CA ILE A 21 -3.10 -8.78 -8.93
C ILE A 21 -2.77 -10.28 -8.84
N ASN A 22 -1.75 -10.65 -8.07
CA ASN A 22 -1.15 -11.98 -8.04
C ASN A 22 -1.53 -12.81 -6.81
N GLN A 23 -2.45 -12.31 -5.99
CA GLN A 23 -2.73 -12.80 -4.64
C GLN A 23 -3.04 -14.30 -4.62
N ALA A 24 -3.82 -14.77 -5.60
CA ALA A 24 -4.28 -16.16 -5.66
C ALA A 24 -3.11 -17.16 -5.71
N TRP A 25 -2.19 -17.00 -6.66
CA TRP A 25 -1.07 -17.95 -6.78
C TRP A 25 -0.04 -17.75 -5.68
N ILE A 26 0.17 -16.51 -5.19
CA ILE A 26 1.07 -16.25 -4.07
C ILE A 26 0.58 -16.99 -2.83
N LYS A 27 -0.72 -16.95 -2.53
CA LYS A 27 -1.33 -17.67 -1.41
C LYS A 27 -1.15 -19.18 -1.55
N ILE A 28 -1.41 -19.74 -2.73
CA ILE A 28 -1.24 -21.17 -3.01
C ILE A 28 0.23 -21.58 -2.84
N PHE A 29 1.15 -20.89 -3.52
CA PHE A 29 2.58 -21.18 -3.49
C PHE A 29 3.17 -21.07 -2.08
N THR A 30 2.87 -20.00 -1.37
CA THR A 30 3.43 -19.73 -0.03
C THR A 30 2.90 -20.73 0.99
N THR A 31 1.63 -21.14 0.88
CA THR A 31 1.04 -22.16 1.74
C THR A 31 1.63 -23.54 1.45
N ALA A 32 1.73 -23.93 0.18
CA ALA A 32 2.30 -25.21 -0.22
C ALA A 32 3.77 -25.38 0.20
N THR A 33 4.53 -24.29 0.22
CA THR A 33 5.95 -24.27 0.63
C THR A 33 6.16 -23.97 2.12
N ASN A 34 5.09 -23.76 2.88
CA ASN A 34 5.13 -23.35 4.29
C ASN A 34 6.06 -22.13 4.53
N SER A 35 6.00 -21.15 3.62
CA SER A 35 6.95 -20.03 3.59
C SER A 35 6.34 -18.68 4.01
N TRP A 36 5.25 -18.75 4.79
CA TRP A 36 4.64 -17.58 5.43
C TRP A 36 5.50 -17.07 6.59
N ILE A 37 5.69 -15.76 6.64
CA ILE A 37 6.46 -15.07 7.69
C ILE A 37 5.54 -14.10 8.42
N SER A 38 5.49 -14.19 9.74
CA SER A 38 4.75 -13.23 10.58
C SER A 38 5.36 -11.84 10.49
N THR A 39 4.52 -10.81 10.45
CA THR A 39 4.93 -9.41 10.35
C THR A 39 4.64 -8.64 11.63
N PRO A 40 5.34 -7.51 11.89
CA PRO A 40 5.16 -6.73 13.13
C PRO A 40 3.75 -6.16 13.34
N ASP A 41 3.00 -5.96 12.26
CA ASP A 41 1.61 -5.50 12.25
C ASP A 41 0.58 -6.63 12.55
N GLY A 42 1.04 -7.81 12.97
CA GLY A 42 0.19 -8.97 13.26
C GLY A 42 -0.25 -9.75 12.02
N GLY A 43 0.15 -9.32 10.83
CA GLY A 43 -0.13 -9.99 9.58
C GLY A 43 0.83 -11.14 9.25
N LYS A 44 0.77 -11.56 7.99
CA LYS A 44 1.72 -12.50 7.38
C LYS A 44 2.08 -12.03 5.99
N ARG A 45 3.33 -12.26 5.59
CA ARG A 45 3.83 -12.01 4.23
C ARG A 45 4.48 -13.27 3.65
N PRO A 46 4.62 -13.36 2.32
CA PRO A 46 5.46 -14.39 1.71
C PRO A 46 6.93 -14.28 2.12
N SER A 47 7.71 -15.32 1.81
CA SER A 47 9.14 -15.34 2.10
C SER A 47 9.89 -14.11 1.57
N SER A 48 10.94 -13.71 2.28
CA SER A 48 11.75 -12.56 1.90
C SER A 48 12.38 -12.72 0.50
N HIS A 49 12.74 -13.94 0.10
CA HIS A 49 13.29 -14.19 -1.24
C HIS A 49 12.28 -13.92 -2.36
N LEU A 50 11.00 -14.28 -2.15
CA LEU A 50 9.95 -13.96 -3.12
C LEU A 50 9.77 -12.44 -3.25
N ILE A 51 9.69 -11.74 -2.11
CA ILE A 51 9.53 -10.28 -2.07
C ILE A 51 10.70 -9.60 -2.76
N LEU A 52 11.95 -9.98 -2.46
CA LEU A 52 13.14 -9.40 -3.08
C LEU A 52 13.20 -9.69 -4.58
N GLY A 53 12.92 -10.92 -5.01
CA GLY A 53 12.88 -11.28 -6.43
C GLY A 53 11.89 -10.42 -7.21
N VAL A 54 10.67 -10.25 -6.69
CA VAL A 54 9.65 -9.40 -7.30
C VAL A 54 10.04 -7.92 -7.24
N ALA A 55 10.48 -7.42 -6.08
CA ALA A 55 10.82 -6.01 -5.90
C ALA A 55 11.91 -5.56 -6.89
N THR A 56 12.92 -6.41 -7.14
CA THR A 56 13.98 -6.12 -8.11
C THR A 56 13.49 -6.07 -9.55
N ALA A 57 12.41 -6.77 -9.89
CA ALA A 57 11.76 -6.70 -11.19
C ALA A 57 10.84 -5.47 -11.32
N LEU A 58 10.23 -5.01 -10.23
CA LEU A 58 9.32 -3.85 -10.20
C LEU A 58 10.06 -2.50 -10.17
N GLU A 59 11.27 -2.46 -9.63
CA GLU A 59 12.05 -1.25 -9.47
C GLU A 59 13.48 -1.42 -9.95
N THR A 60 13.74 -0.93 -11.17
CA THR A 60 15.04 -1.01 -11.83
C THR A 60 16.15 -0.35 -11.02
N GLN A 61 15.85 0.70 -10.24
CA GLN A 61 16.86 1.32 -9.39
C GLN A 61 17.31 0.38 -8.26
N LEU A 62 16.40 -0.44 -7.72
CA LEU A 62 16.72 -1.39 -6.66
C LEU A 62 17.71 -2.46 -7.13
N PHE A 63 17.65 -2.88 -8.39
CA PHE A 63 18.59 -3.87 -8.96
C PHE A 63 20.05 -3.44 -8.78
N MET A 64 20.37 -2.15 -8.92
CA MET A 64 21.73 -1.62 -8.73
C MET A 64 22.22 -1.74 -7.28
N TRP A 65 21.30 -1.75 -6.30
CA TRP A 65 21.61 -1.80 -4.87
C TRP A 65 21.68 -3.22 -4.31
N MET A 66 21.17 -4.22 -5.03
CA MET A 66 21.12 -5.61 -4.55
C MET A 66 22.49 -6.19 -4.25
N SER A 67 23.49 -5.95 -5.11
CA SER A 67 24.84 -6.45 -4.88
C SER A 67 25.46 -5.86 -3.61
N PRO A 68 25.48 -4.52 -3.42
CA PRO A 68 25.89 -3.92 -2.14
C PRO A 68 25.13 -4.45 -0.91
N PHE A 69 23.80 -4.60 -1.00
CA PHE A 69 22.98 -5.08 0.10
C PHE A 69 23.31 -6.51 0.52
N CYS A 70 23.53 -7.41 -0.44
CA CYS A 70 23.94 -8.78 -0.16
C CYS A 70 25.33 -8.86 0.49
N VAL A 71 26.23 -7.91 0.21
CA VAL A 71 27.54 -7.81 0.88
C VAL A 71 27.39 -7.31 2.32
N LEU A 72 26.51 -6.34 2.56
CA LEU A 72 26.29 -5.75 3.88
C LEU A 72 25.49 -6.66 4.82
N SER A 73 24.57 -7.47 4.28
CA SER A 73 23.75 -8.41 5.04
C SER A 73 23.34 -9.59 4.17
N ASN A 74 23.62 -10.80 4.64
CA ASN A 74 23.10 -12.04 4.04
C ASN A 74 21.70 -12.42 4.57
N ASP A 75 21.16 -11.65 5.50
CA ASP A 75 19.83 -11.87 6.07
C ASP A 75 18.76 -11.19 5.21
N SER A 76 18.04 -11.98 4.43
CA SER A 76 16.99 -11.49 3.54
C SER A 76 15.81 -10.87 4.29
N HIS A 77 15.56 -11.23 5.56
CA HIS A 77 14.52 -10.58 6.36
C HIS A 77 14.90 -9.15 6.69
N LYS A 78 16.16 -8.90 7.08
CA LYS A 78 16.67 -7.53 7.32
C LYS A 78 16.66 -6.68 6.06
N LEU A 79 16.92 -7.28 4.89
CA LEU A 79 16.84 -6.56 3.61
C LEU A 79 15.40 -6.12 3.30
N VAL A 80 14.42 -7.02 3.46
CA VAL A 80 13.00 -6.68 3.28
C VAL A 80 12.55 -5.60 4.26
N ASP A 81 13.04 -5.64 5.50
CA ASP A 81 12.76 -4.64 6.53
C ASP A 81 13.36 -3.27 6.19
N ALA A 82 14.63 -3.24 5.75
CA ALA A 82 15.31 -2.01 5.32
C ALA A 82 14.63 -1.34 4.11
N LEU A 83 14.01 -2.13 3.24
CA LEU A 83 13.21 -1.65 2.10
C LEU A 83 11.79 -1.20 2.50
N GLY A 84 11.39 -1.36 3.77
CA GLY A 84 10.05 -1.01 4.23
C GLY A 84 8.96 -1.96 3.75
N LEU A 85 9.31 -3.20 3.40
CA LEU A 85 8.39 -4.22 2.85
C LEU A 85 8.01 -5.31 3.87
N ASN A 86 8.36 -5.11 5.15
CA ASN A 86 8.09 -6.05 6.24
C ASN A 86 6.71 -5.81 6.91
N PHE A 87 5.65 -5.88 6.12
CA PHE A 87 4.26 -5.71 6.56
C PHE A 87 3.36 -6.78 5.95
N GLY A 88 2.17 -6.99 6.52
CA GLY A 88 1.16 -7.90 5.98
C GLY A 88 0.45 -7.25 4.78
N PRO A 89 0.63 -7.74 3.53
CA PRO A 89 0.02 -7.10 2.36
C PRO A 89 -1.51 -7.11 2.39
N GLU A 90 -2.15 -8.12 2.99
CA GLU A 90 -3.61 -8.15 3.16
C GLU A 90 -4.10 -7.00 4.04
N ILE A 91 -3.44 -6.76 5.18
CA ILE A 91 -3.79 -5.70 6.13
C ILE A 91 -3.63 -4.33 5.46
N GLU A 92 -2.56 -4.15 4.70
CA GLU A 92 -2.29 -2.86 4.06
C GLU A 92 -3.20 -2.60 2.85
N LEU A 93 -3.63 -3.65 2.14
CA LEU A 93 -4.66 -3.56 1.10
C LEU A 93 -6.03 -3.19 1.69
N GLU A 94 -6.40 -3.78 2.83
CA GLU A 94 -7.64 -3.43 3.56
C GLU A 94 -7.62 -1.94 3.97
N LYS A 95 -6.53 -1.44 4.55
CA LYS A 95 -6.38 -0.01 4.87
C LYS A 95 -6.55 0.88 3.63
N ARG A 96 -5.94 0.51 2.49
CA ARG A 96 -6.10 1.24 1.23
C ARG A 96 -7.55 1.26 0.75
N GLU A 97 -8.31 0.19 0.97
CA GLU A 97 -9.74 0.13 0.64
C GLU A 97 -10.56 1.04 1.56
N GLU A 98 -10.31 1.01 2.86
CA GLU A 98 -10.96 1.91 3.83
C GLU A 98 -10.67 3.38 3.54
N GLU A 99 -9.43 3.74 3.20
CA GLU A 99 -9.06 5.10 2.83
C GLU A 99 -9.81 5.58 1.57
N ARG A 100 -9.91 4.72 0.55
CA ARG A 100 -10.69 5.02 -0.66
C ARG A 100 -12.18 5.20 -0.36
N ALA A 101 -12.74 4.38 0.52
CA ALA A 101 -14.14 4.50 0.94
C ALA A 101 -14.40 5.84 1.66
N LYS A 102 -13.52 6.24 2.58
CA LYS A 102 -13.61 7.53 3.30
C LYS A 102 -13.56 8.73 2.36
N ILE A 103 -12.71 8.68 1.33
CA ILE A 103 -12.61 9.75 0.33
C ILE A 103 -13.90 9.84 -0.48
N GLN A 104 -14.46 8.70 -0.93
CA GLN A 104 -15.73 8.68 -1.67
C GLN A 104 -16.91 9.18 -0.82
N GLU A 105 -16.96 8.81 0.46
CA GLU A 105 -17.98 9.32 1.39
C GLU A 105 -17.87 10.84 1.58
N ALA A 106 -16.66 11.37 1.72
CA ALA A 106 -16.43 12.81 1.84
C ALA A 106 -16.81 13.58 0.56
N GLU A 107 -16.57 13.00 -0.62
CA GLU A 107 -16.96 13.58 -1.92
C GLU A 107 -18.47 13.45 -2.19
N ALA A 108 -19.14 12.46 -1.60
CA ALA A 108 -20.57 12.21 -1.77
C ALA A 108 -21.49 13.04 -0.84
N ILE A 109 -20.94 13.79 0.12
CA ILE A 109 -21.72 14.73 0.94
C ILE A 109 -22.32 15.79 -0.01
N PRO A 110 -23.65 15.85 -0.21
CA PRO A 110 -24.24 16.87 -1.05
C PRO A 110 -23.90 18.24 -0.45
N LEU A 111 -23.50 19.20 -1.30
CA LEU A 111 -23.62 20.62 -0.99
C LEU A 111 -25.08 20.85 -0.57
N LEU A 112 -25.36 20.82 0.74
CA LEU A 112 -26.62 21.30 1.27
C LEU A 112 -26.79 22.69 0.66
N PRO A 113 -27.93 23.01 0.03
CA PRO A 113 -28.12 24.34 -0.50
C PRO A 113 -27.93 25.28 0.69
N GLU A 114 -26.86 26.09 0.64
CA GLU A 114 -26.66 27.24 1.52
C GLU A 114 -28.01 27.95 1.54
N THR A 115 -28.73 27.87 2.66
CA THR A 115 -29.98 28.59 2.84
C THR A 115 -29.60 30.05 2.85
N ASN A 116 -29.54 30.65 1.67
CA ASN A 116 -29.23 32.05 1.48
C ASN A 116 -30.36 32.83 2.17
N PRO A 117 -30.07 33.60 3.24
CA PRO A 117 -31.10 34.37 3.95
C PRO A 117 -31.87 35.34 3.03
N HIS A 118 -31.34 35.65 1.84
CA HIS A 118 -32.00 36.51 0.87
C HIS A 118 -33.15 35.89 0.08
N THR A 119 -33.31 34.55 0.04
CA THR A 119 -34.45 33.94 -0.68
C THR A 119 -35.74 33.91 0.13
N GLU A 120 -35.68 34.07 1.45
CA GLU A 120 -36.88 34.16 2.31
C GLU A 120 -37.62 35.50 2.14
N TYR A 121 -36.92 36.60 1.89
CA TYR A 121 -37.54 37.92 1.71
C TYR A 121 -38.40 38.03 0.45
N LEU A 122 -38.03 37.34 -0.64
CA LEU A 122 -38.76 37.43 -1.91
C LEU A 122 -40.09 36.65 -1.91
N ASN A 123 -40.25 35.69 -1.00
CA ASN A 123 -41.48 34.91 -0.87
C ASN A 123 -42.54 35.57 0.02
N GLN A 124 -42.22 36.64 0.74
CA GLN A 124 -43.18 37.36 1.60
C GLN A 124 -43.98 38.46 0.88
N PHE A 125 -43.61 38.83 -0.35
CA PHE A 125 -44.29 39.89 -1.12
C PHE A 125 -45.23 39.36 -2.21
N ARG A 126 -45.48 38.05 -2.25
CA ARG A 126 -46.42 37.43 -3.19
C ARG A 126 -47.63 36.91 -2.42
N ASN A 127 -48.52 37.83 -2.03
CA ASN A 127 -49.94 37.57 -1.73
C ASN A 127 -50.73 38.83 -2.07
#